data_AF-A0A5C9E9R0-F1
#
_entry.id   AF-A0A5C9E9R0-F1
#
_cell.length_a   1.000
_cell.length_b   1.000
_cell.length_c   1.000
_cell.angle_alpha   90.00
_cell.angle_beta   90.00
_cell.angle_gamma   90.00
#
_symmetry.space_group_name_H-M   'P 1'
#
loop_
_entity.id
_entity.type
_entity.pdbx_description
1 polymer ?
#
loop_
_entity_poly.entity_id
_entity_poly.type
_entity_poly.pdbx_seq_one_letter_code
_entity_poly.pdbx_strand_id
1 'polypeptide(L)' 'MNLAIDSNADYLVTGDEDLLEIKNIQETKILTIRELKNEL' A
#
# COMPACT_ATOMS: atom_id res chain seq x y z
N MET A 1 -9.89 -1.97 2.75
CA MET A 1 -9.60 -0.72 2.02
C MET A 1 -9.87 0.51 2.87
N ASN A 2 -11.04 0.65 3.51
CA ASN A 2 -11.34 1.85 4.32
C ASN A 2 -10.32 2.15 5.43
N LEU A 3 -9.77 1.13 6.10
CA LEU A 3 -8.83 1.37 7.21
C LEU A 3 -7.59 2.19 6.83
N ALA A 4 -6.96 1.91 5.68
CA ALA A 4 -5.73 2.60 5.28
C ALA A 4 -5.99 4.05 4.83
N ILE A 5 -7.15 4.26 4.20
CA ILE A 5 -7.64 5.58 3.81
C ILE A 5 -8.03 6.39 5.06
N ASP A 6 -8.84 5.80 5.93
CA ASP A 6 -9.35 6.45 7.15
C ASP A 6 -8.21 6.78 8.13
N SER A 7 -7.12 6.03 8.10
CA SER A 7 -5.93 6.29 8.92
C SER A 7 -4.93 7.28 8.30
N ASN A 8 -5.14 7.75 7.07
CA ASN A 8 -4.12 8.47 6.27
C ASN A 8 -2.75 7.76 6.30
N ALA A 9 -2.73 6.46 6.04
CA ALA A 9 -1.49 5.71 6.03
C ALA A 9 -0.63 6.10 4.82
N ASP A 10 0.68 6.24 5.00
CA ASP A 10 1.61 6.47 3.88
C ASP A 10 1.75 5.22 3.00
N TYR A 11 1.68 4.03 3.62
CA TYR A 11 1.92 2.75 2.96
C TYR A 11 0.87 1.70 3.34
N LEU A 12 0.30 1.03 2.34
CA LEU A 12 -0.49 -0.19 2.48
C LEU A 12 0.36 -1.37 2.00
N VAL A 13 0.80 -2.19 2.95
CA VAL A 13 1.60 -3.38 2.64
C VAL A 13 0.67 -4.57 2.41
N THR A 14 0.73 -5.16 1.22
CA THR A 14 -0.09 -6.33 0.89
C THR A 14 0.65 -7.32 0.00
N GLY A 15 0.21 -8.58 0.00
CA GLY A 15 0.63 -9.62 -0.94
C GLY A 15 -0.46 -9.98 -1.96
N ASP A 16 -1.55 -9.22 -1.97
CA ASP A 16 -2.69 -9.39 -2.87
C ASP A 16 -2.37 -8.74 -4.23
N GLU A 17 -2.36 -9.55 -5.29
CA GLU A 17 -1.97 -9.10 -6.63
C GLU A 17 -2.97 -8.08 -7.23
N ASP A 18 -4.26 -8.23 -6.95
CA ASP A 18 -5.30 -7.31 -7.45
C ASP A 18 -5.10 -5.90 -6.86
N LEU A 19 -4.71 -5.81 -5.59
CA LEU A 19 -4.39 -4.54 -4.94
C LEU A 19 -3.07 -3.94 -5.45
N LEU A 20 -2.08 -4.78 -5.79
CA LEU A 20 -0.78 -4.34 -6.28
C LEU A 20 -0.86 -3.76 -7.69
N GLU A 21 -1.84 -4.15 -8.52
CA GLU A 21 -2.07 -3.51 -9.83
C GLU A 21 -2.48 -2.04 -9.71
N ILE A 22 -3.21 -1.70 -8.65
CA ILE A 22 -3.72 -0.33 -8.42
C ILE A 22 -2.57 0.62 -8.02
N LYS A 23 -1.51 0.08 -7.39
CA LYS A 23 -0.27 0.75 -6.92
C LYS A 23 -0.44 1.87 -5.90
N ASN A 24 -1.50 2.66 -5.96
CA ASN A 24 -1.80 3.75 -5.02
C ASN A 24 -3.31 3.86 -4.82
N ILE A 25 -3.74 4.08 -3.58
CA ILE A 25 -5.11 4.48 -3.26
C ILE A 25 -5.02 5.82 -2.55
N GLN A 26 -5.52 6.88 -3.19
CA GLN A 26 -5.35 8.26 -2.73
C GLN A 26 -3.86 8.60 -2.50
N GLU A 27 -3.50 9.01 -1.28
CA GLU A 27 -2.11 9.32 -0.88
C GLU A 27 -1.38 8.08 -0.34
N THR A 28 -2.09 6.97 -0.12
CA THR A 28 -1.50 5.72 0.38
C THR A 28 -0.89 4.92 -0.77
N LYS A 29 0.41 4.66 -0.70
CA LYS A 29 1.13 3.81 -1.65
C LYS A 29 0.90 2.34 -1.31
N ILE A 30 0.52 1.53 -2.29
CA ILE A 30 0.38 0.07 -2.12
C ILE A 30 1.66 -0.60 -2.60
N LEU A 31 2.20 -1.46 -1.76
CA LEU A 31 3.45 -2.15 -2.06
C LEU A 31 3.52 -3.48 -1.32
N THR A 32 4.43 -4.33 -1.79
CA THR A 32 4.76 -5.57 -1.09
C THR A 32 5.70 -5.32 0.10
N ILE A 33 5.77 -6.28 1.02
CA ILE A 33 6.76 -6.27 2.12
C ILE A 33 8.20 -6.18 1.59
N ARG A 34 8.46 -6.67 0.37
CA ARG A 34 9.78 -6.63 -0.27
C ARG A 34 10.11 -5.23 -0.76
N GLU A 35 9.15 -4.57 -1.37
CA GLU A 35 9.30 -3.18 -1.83
C GLU A 35 9.43 -2.21 -0.64
N LEU A 36 8.69 -2.44 0.45
CA LEU A 36 8.82 -1.62 1.66
C LEU A 36 10.26 -1.62 2.20
N LYS A 37 10.91 -2.79 2.18
CA LYS A 37 12.30 -2.91 2.63
C LYS A 37 13.30 -2.15 1.77
N ASN A 38 12.97 -1.82 0.53
CA ASN A 38 13.82 -1.03 -0.35
C ASN A 38 13.59 0.48 -0.20
N GLU A 39 12.46 0.89 0.39
CA GLU A 39 12.07 2.29 0.62
C GLU A 39 12.47 2.80 2.02
N LEU A 40 12.84 1.88 2.92
CA LEU A 40 13.39 2.14 4.26
C LEU A 40 14.93 2.19 4.22
#